data_AF-A0A2S7PPN5-F1
#
_entry.id   AF-A0A2S7PPN5-F1
#
_cell.length_a   1.000
_cell.length_b   1.000
_cell.length_c   1.000
_cell.angle_alpha   90.00
_cell.angle_beta   90.00
_cell.angle_gamma   90.00
#
_symmetry.space_group_name_H-M   'P 1'
#
loop_
_entity.id
_entity.type
_entity.pdbx_description
1 polymer ?
#
loop_
_entity_poly.entity_id
_entity_poly.type
_entity_poly.pdbx_seq_one_letter_code
_entity_poly.pdbx_strand_id
1 'polypeptide(L)' 'MLDSGRYSDLTITCGSKVFRVHRNVVCLQSKPLAAHVDGVFVVSAFTSLG' A
#
# COMPACT_ATOMS: atom_id res chain seq x y z
N MET A 1 -16.45 -7.89 5.22
CA MET A 1 -15.13 -8.44 4.87
C MET A 1 -14.15 -7.39 4.33
N LEU A 2 -14.41 -6.09 4.51
CA LEU A 2 -13.39 -5.02 4.58
C LEU A 2 -13.75 -4.07 5.75
N ASP A 3 -15.05 -3.87 6.00
CA ASP A 3 -15.55 -2.96 7.05
C ASP A 3 -15.21 -3.36 8.49
N SER A 4 -14.99 -4.64 8.78
CA SER A 4 -14.68 -5.09 10.15
C SER A 4 -13.20 -5.01 10.49
N GLY A 5 -12.31 -4.80 9.51
CA GLY A 5 -10.85 -4.84 9.68
C GLY A 5 -10.28 -6.18 10.17
N ARG A 6 -11.12 -7.23 10.31
CA ARG A 6 -10.67 -8.57 10.69
C ARG A 6 -9.78 -9.14 9.59
N TYR A 7 -8.59 -9.58 9.97
CA TYR A 7 -7.55 -10.14 9.09
C TYR A 7 -6.88 -9.14 8.13
N SER A 8 -7.06 -7.82 8.31
CA SER A 8 -6.32 -6.82 7.53
C SER A 8 -4.84 -6.88 7.90
N ASP A 9 -4.02 -7.22 6.92
CA ASP A 9 -2.57 -7.43 7.00
C ASP A 9 -1.77 -6.35 6.26
N LEU A 10 -2.47 -5.34 5.71
CA LEU A 10 -1.90 -4.14 5.11
C LEU A 10 -2.64 -2.89 5.56
N THR A 11 -1.88 -1.83 5.87
CA THR A 11 -2.43 -0.49 6.12
C THR A 11 -1.87 0.46 5.07
N ILE A 12 -2.76 1.13 4.34
CA ILE A 12 -2.41 2.17 3.36
C ILE A 12 -2.83 3.51 3.94
N THR A 13 -1.87 4.41 4.11
CA THR A 13 -2.12 5.77 4.58
C THR A 13 -1.98 6.75 3.42
N CYS A 14 -3.00 7.59 3.20
CA CYS A 14 -2.99 8.63 2.18
C CYS A 14 -3.48 9.93 2.81
N GLY A 15 -2.54 10.83 3.11
CA GLY A 15 -2.82 12.03 3.89
C GLY A 15 -3.41 11.68 5.26
N SER A 16 -4.62 12.17 5.55
CA SER A 16 -5.36 11.89 6.78
C SER A 16 -6.22 10.62 6.74
N LYS A 17 -6.30 9.94 5.59
CA LYS A 17 -7.12 8.73 5.43
C LYS A 17 -6.28 7.49 5.65
N VAL A 18 -6.84 6.54 6.41
CA VAL A 18 -6.23 5.24 6.70
C VAL A 18 -7.14 4.14 6.16
N PHE A 19 -6.58 3.28 5.32
CA PHE A 19 -7.28 2.13 4.74
C PHE A 19 -6.66 0.83 5.26
N ARG A 20 -7.45 0.03 5.96
CA ARG A 20 -7.07 -1.32 6.41
C ARG A 20 -7.55 -2.32 5.37
N VAL A 21 -6.63 -2.99 4.70
CA VAL A 21 -6.90 -3.83 3.52
C VAL A 21 -6.16 -5.17 3.64
N HIS A 22 -6.47 -6.09 2.72
CA HIS A 22 -5.81 -7.39 2.66
C HIS A 22 -4.69 -7.39 1.62
N ARG A 23 -3.47 -7.82 1.97
CA ARG A 23 -2.32 -7.86 1.04
C ARG A 23 -2.65 -8.69 -0.19
N ASN A 24 -3.22 -9.88 0.01
CA ASN A 24 -3.56 -10.80 -1.09
C ASN A 24 -4.48 -10.13 -2.14
N VAL A 25 -5.50 -9.41 -1.70
CA VAL A 25 -6.42 -8.72 -2.62
C VAL A 25 -5.72 -7.57 -3.33
N VAL A 26 -5.01 -6.71 -2.59
CA VAL A 26 -4.40 -5.50 -3.14
C VAL A 26 -3.23 -5.79 -4.08
N CYS A 27 -2.38 -6.76 -3.73
CA CYS A 27 -1.20 -7.11 -4.53
C CYS A 27 -1.61 -7.80 -5.84
N LEU A 28 -2.69 -8.60 -5.85
CA LEU A 28 -3.22 -9.18 -7.08
C LEU A 28 -3.81 -8.14 -8.03
N GLN A 29 -4.39 -7.07 -7.49
CA GLN A 29 -5.05 -6.02 -8.27
C GLN A 29 -4.11 -4.88 -8.70
N SER A 30 -2.96 -4.72 -8.04
CA SER A 30 -2.06 -3.59 -8.27
C SER A 30 -0.59 -4.02 -8.23
N LYS A 31 0.03 -4.05 -9.42
CA LYS A 31 1.46 -4.29 -9.60
C LYS A 31 2.37 -3.35 -8.80
N PRO A 32 2.15 -2.01 -8.74
CA PRO A 32 3.02 -1.13 -7.95
C PRO A 32 2.87 -1.37 -6.45
N LEU A 33 1.66 -1.66 -5.96
CA LEU A 33 1.46 -1.99 -4.55
C LEU A 33 2.07 -3.35 -4.22
N ALA A 34 1.96 -4.34 -5.11
CA ALA A 34 2.66 -5.61 -4.96
C ALA A 34 4.18 -5.42 -4.87
N ALA A 35 4.78 -4.67 -5.81
CA ALA A 35 6.22 -4.38 -5.77
C ALA A 35 6.66 -3.66 -4.49
N HIS A 36 5.81 -2.79 -3.94
CA HIS A 36 6.05 -2.12 -2.65
C HIS A 36 6.03 -3.09 -1.49
N VAL A 37 5.05 -3.98 -1.48
CA VAL A 37 4.87 -5.02 -0.47
C VAL A 37 6.00 -6.06 -0.52
N ASP A 38 6.52 -6.37 -1.71
CA ASP A 38 7.64 -7.29 -1.96
C ASP A 38 9.02 -6.67 -1.65
N GLY A 39 9.08 -5.37 -1.34
CA GLY A 39 10.33 -4.67 -0.99
C GLY A 39 11.23 -4.34 -2.19
N VAL A 40 10.72 -4.46 -3.42
CA VAL A 40 11.45 -4.17 -4.68
C VAL A 40 11.09 -2.78 -5.23
N PHE A 41 10.22 -2.05 -4.53
CA PHE A 41 9.78 -0.72 -4.96
C PHE A 41 10.84 0.34 -4.70
N VAL A 42 11.37 0.90 -5.80
CA VAL A 42 12.24 2.08 -5.76
C VAL A 42 11.36 3.32 -5.95
N VAL A 43 11.20 4.12 -4.90
CA VAL A 43 10.57 5.44 -5.03
C VAL A 43 11.46 6.29 -5.93
N SER A 44 10.90 6.85 -7.00
CA SER A 44 11.58 7.91 -7.74
C SER A 44 11.82 9.07 -6.78
N ALA A 45 13.06 9.28 -6.37
CA ALA A 45 13.43 10.38 -5.49
C ALA A 45 13.18 11.69 -6.25
N PHE A 46 12.07 12.38 -5.94
CA PHE A 46 11.91 13.78 -6.29
C PHE A 46 12.75 14.59 -5.32
N THR A 47 14.03 14.78 -5.65
CA THR A 47 14.85 15.79 -4.99
C THR A 47 14.35 17.14 -5.48
N SER A 48 13.55 17.85 -4.69
CA SER A 48 13.35 19.27 -4.94
C SER A 48 14.71 19.94 -4.76
N LEU A 49 15.35 20.30 -5.87
CA LEU A 49 16.45 21.26 -5.87
C LEU A 49 15.87 22.58 -5.36
N GLY A 50 16.12 22.85 -4.07
CA GLY A 50 16.07 24.19 -3.50
C GLY A 50 17.36 24.92 -3.79
#